data_AF-A0A520CUS4-F1
#
_entry.id   AF-A0A520CUS4-F1
#
_cell.length_a   1.000
_cell.length_b   1.000
_cell.length_c   1.000
_cell.angle_alpha   90.00
_cell.angle_beta   90.00
_cell.angle_gamma   90.00
#
_symmetry.space_group_name_H-M   'P 1'
#
loop_
_entity.id
_entity.type
_entity.pdbx_description
1 polymer ?
#
loop_
_entity_poly.entity_id
_entity_poly.type
_entity_poly.pdbx_seq_one_letter_code
_entity_poly.pdbx_strand_id
1 'polypeptide(L)'
;MINKDDITADFNKVFDAFVNAIKLFDGKDFNKIPFDDSWTAGQVVQHIFLANDGFEGVLNAEVKDTERPFDELKSQLKSIFLNFGTKMKSPEFILPALKDYDKDRHILK
;
A
#
# COMPACT_ATOMS: atom_id res chain seq x y z
N MET A 1 1.22 -9.19 -24.20
CA MET A 1 2.13 -8.12 -23.74
C MET A 1 1.28 -7.09 -23.06
N ILE A 2 1.62 -6.69 -21.83
CA ILE A 2 0.95 -5.58 -21.15
C ILE A 2 1.50 -4.29 -21.79
N ASN A 3 0.61 -3.38 -22.21
CA ASN A 3 1.00 -2.10 -22.79
C ASN A 3 1.31 -1.07 -21.69
N LYS A 4 2.33 -0.25 -21.87
CA LYS A 4 2.69 0.84 -20.96
C LYS A 4 1.52 1.81 -20.75
N ASP A 5 0.76 2.08 -21.80
CA ASP A 5 -0.39 2.99 -21.73
C ASP A 5 -1.49 2.41 -20.84
N ASP A 6 -1.72 1.10 -20.90
CA ASP A 6 -2.69 0.40 -20.06
C ASP A 6 -2.28 0.47 -18.58
N ILE A 7 -1.01 0.24 -18.27
CA ILE A 7 -0.49 0.34 -16.88
C ILE A 7 -0.66 1.77 -16.35
N THR A 8 -0.35 2.77 -17.17
CA THR A 8 -0.47 4.17 -16.79
C THR A 8 -1.93 4.54 -16.54
N ALA A 9 -2.83 4.11 -17.40
CA ALA A 9 -4.26 4.35 -17.26
C ALA A 9 -4.82 3.70 -15.98
N ASP A 10 -4.45 2.44 -15.71
CA ASP A 10 -4.86 1.73 -14.50
C ASP A 10 -4.32 2.40 -13.23
N PHE A 11 -3.05 2.81 -13.24
CA PHE A 11 -2.43 3.50 -12.11
C PHE A 11 -3.16 4.81 -11.78
N ASN A 12 -3.41 5.65 -12.80
CA ASN A 12 -4.14 6.90 -12.63
C ASN A 12 -5.55 6.67 -12.11
N LYS A 13 -6.27 5.69 -12.67
CA LYS A 13 -7.61 5.33 -12.22
C LYS A 13 -7.66 4.92 -10.75
N VAL A 14 -6.70 4.11 -10.31
CA VAL A 14 -6.62 3.65 -8.92
C VAL A 14 -6.29 4.81 -7.99
N PHE A 15 -5.35 5.68 -8.38
CA PHE A 15 -4.96 6.82 -7.56
C PHE A 15 -6.08 7.87 -7.47
N ASP A 16 -6.79 8.14 -8.57
CA ASP A 16 -7.98 8.99 -8.58
C ASP A 16 -9.06 8.43 -7.67
N ALA A 17 -9.31 7.13 -7.70
CA ALA A 17 -10.26 6.48 -6.80
C ALA A 17 -9.83 6.60 -5.34
N PHE A 18 -8.54 6.48 -5.05
CA PHE A 18 -7.99 6.67 -3.71
C PHE A 18 -8.16 8.11 -3.21
N VAL A 19 -7.81 9.11 -4.02
CA VAL A 19 -8.03 10.52 -3.71
C VAL A 19 -9.52 10.83 -3.52
N ASN A 20 -10.38 10.27 -4.36
CA ASN A 20 -11.83 10.43 -4.22
C ASN A 20 -12.35 9.81 -2.92
N ALA A 21 -11.82 8.65 -2.50
CA ALA A 21 -12.17 8.06 -1.20
C ALA A 21 -11.75 8.95 -0.03
N ILE A 22 -10.58 9.60 -0.09
CA ILE A 22 -10.14 10.58 0.93
C ILE A 22 -11.10 11.78 0.98
N LYS A 23 -11.54 12.28 -0.19
CA LYS A 23 -12.45 13.43 -0.28
C LYS A 23 -13.84 13.18 0.31
N LEU A 24 -14.27 11.92 0.45
CA LEU A 24 -15.56 11.57 1.08
C LEU A 24 -15.59 11.89 2.57
N PHE A 25 -14.44 11.98 3.23
CA PHE A 25 -14.37 12.36 4.65
C PHE A 25 -14.48 13.88 4.80
N ASP A 26 -15.32 14.33 5.74
CA ASP A 26 -15.19 15.68 6.25
C ASP A 26 -13.95 15.79 7.18
N GLY A 27 -13.54 17.01 7.51
CA GLY A 27 -12.34 17.21 8.34
C GLY A 27 -12.46 16.62 9.75
N LYS A 28 -13.68 16.39 10.26
CA LYS A 28 -13.92 15.88 11.62
C LYS A 28 -13.87 14.36 11.67
N ASP A 29 -14.34 13.70 10.61
CA ASP A 29 -14.39 12.24 10.52
C ASP A 29 -13.07 11.63 10.05
N PHE A 30 -12.21 12.40 9.37
CA PHE A 30 -10.93 11.90 8.86
C PHE A 30 -10.00 11.33 9.94
N ASN A 31 -9.98 11.98 11.11
CA ASN A 31 -9.18 11.55 12.26
C ASN A 31 -10.01 10.89 13.37
N LYS A 32 -11.26 10.51 13.07
CA LYS A 32 -12.11 9.81 14.03
C LYS A 32 -11.78 8.32 14.02
N ILE A 33 -11.64 7.74 15.21
CA ILE A 33 -11.48 6.29 15.38
C ILE A 33 -12.86 5.64 15.16
N PRO A 34 -13.03 4.75 14.17
CA PRO A 34 -14.35 4.17 13.85
C PRO A 34 -14.80 3.09 14.84
N PHE A 35 -13.88 2.34 15.44
CA PHE A 35 -14.14 1.33 16.46
C PHE A 35 -12.87 1.03 17.27
N ASP A 36 -13.00 0.37 18.42
CA ASP A 36 -11.86 0.06 19.29
C ASP A 36 -10.76 -0.71 18.55
N ASP A 37 -9.50 -0.39 18.87
CA ASP A 37 -8.29 -0.97 18.27
C ASP A 37 -8.15 -0.79 16.74
N SER A 38 -8.81 0.22 16.16
CA SER A 38 -8.69 0.58 14.75
C SER A 38 -7.82 1.81 14.49
N TRP A 39 -7.43 1.99 13.23
CA TRP A 39 -6.84 3.22 12.74
C TRP A 39 -7.91 4.20 12.26
N THR A 40 -7.61 5.49 12.39
CA THR A 40 -8.39 6.56 11.74
C THR A 40 -8.21 6.49 10.22
N ALA A 41 -9.10 7.12 9.45
CA ALA A 41 -8.92 7.20 7.99
C ALA A 41 -7.59 7.88 7.62
N GLY A 42 -7.19 8.93 8.36
CA GLY A 42 -5.90 9.59 8.19
C GLY A 42 -4.71 8.67 8.40
N GLN A 43 -4.76 7.81 9.42
CA GLN A 43 -3.71 6.82 9.69
C GLN A 43 -3.66 5.73 8.60
N VAL A 44 -4.81 5.27 8.10
CA VAL A 44 -4.86 4.31 6.98
C VAL A 44 -4.25 4.91 5.71
N VAL A 45 -4.58 6.17 5.39
CA VAL A 45 -3.99 6.86 4.23
C VAL A 45 -2.48 7.00 4.37
N GLN A 46 -1.99 7.37 5.56
CA GLN A 46 -0.56 7.46 5.80
C GLN A 46 0.13 6.09 5.69
N HIS A 47 -0.48 5.02 6.20
CA HIS A 47 0.03 3.66 6.07
C HIS A 47 0.22 3.26 4.60
N ILE A 48 -0.77 3.56 3.75
CA ILE A 48 -0.70 3.30 2.31
C ILE A 48 0.47 4.08 1.68
N PHE A 49 0.69 5.34 2.06
CA PHE A 49 1.84 6.09 1.57
C PHE A 49 3.18 5.48 2.01
N LEU A 50 3.31 5.09 3.27
CA LEU A 50 4.55 4.47 3.78
C LEU A 50 4.82 3.11 3.13
N ALA A 51 3.78 2.31 2.89
CA ALA A 51 3.91 1.00 2.26
C ALA A 51 4.31 1.06 0.78
N ASN A 52 4.01 2.16 0.11
CA ASN A 52 4.39 2.41 -1.29
C ASN A 52 5.64 3.30 -1.41
N ASP A 53 6.18 3.80 -0.29
CA ASP A 53 7.39 4.60 -0.28
C ASP A 53 8.58 3.75 -0.75
N GLY A 54 9.31 4.22 -1.76
CA GLY A 54 10.42 3.50 -2.37
C GLY A 54 10.06 2.56 -3.53
N PHE A 55 8.79 2.45 -3.94
CA PHE A 55 8.42 1.62 -5.09
C PHE A 55 9.11 2.05 -6.40
N GLU A 56 9.27 3.37 -6.61
CA GLU A 56 10.06 3.90 -7.73
C GLU A 56 11.51 3.37 -7.72
N GLY A 57 12.12 3.31 -6.53
CA GLY A 57 13.47 2.77 -6.37
C GLY A 57 13.55 1.28 -6.74
N VAL A 58 12.52 0.50 -6.40
CA VAL A 58 12.44 -0.92 -6.78
C VAL A 58 12.28 -1.08 -8.29
N LEU A 59 11.45 -0.27 -8.93
CA LEU A 59 11.20 -0.36 -10.38
C LEU A 59 12.43 0.03 -11.21
N ASN A 60 13.25 0.96 -10.70
CA ASN A 60 14.45 1.45 -11.38
C ASN A 60 15.74 0.82 -10.86
N ALA A 61 15.65 -0.15 -9.94
CA ALA A 61 16.82 -0.82 -9.38
C ALA A 61 17.55 -1.63 -10.46
N GLU A 62 18.87 -1.74 -10.31
CA GLU A 62 19.66 -2.67 -11.12
C GLU A 62 19.16 -4.10 -10.87
N VAL A 63 18.85 -4.80 -11.96
CA VAL A 63 18.46 -6.21 -11.96
C VAL A 63 19.53 -7.05 -12.63
N LYS A 64 19.57 -8.33 -12.27
CA LYS A 64 20.40 -9.34 -12.94
C LYS A 64 19.55 -10.55 -13.27
N ASP A 65 19.94 -11.26 -14.31
CA ASP A 65 19.35 -12.56 -14.62
C ASP A 65 19.53 -13.50 -13.42
N THR A 66 18.47 -14.26 -13.14
CA THR A 66 18.49 -15.22 -12.05
C THR A 66 18.93 -16.59 -12.57
N GLU A 67 19.81 -17.25 -11.83
CA GLU A 67 20.26 -18.61 -12.16
C GLU A 67 19.33 -19.69 -11.59
N ARG A 68 18.38 -19.30 -10.74
CA ARG A 68 17.46 -20.24 -10.09
C ARG A 68 16.45 -20.82 -11.08
N PRO A 69 16.06 -22.10 -10.96
CA PRO A 69 14.94 -22.68 -11.71
C PRO A 69 13.66 -21.85 -11.54
N PHE A 70 12.83 -21.79 -12.58
CA PHE A 70 11.61 -20.97 -12.58
C PHE A 70 10.61 -21.35 -11.48
N ASP A 71 10.67 -22.59 -10.98
CA ASP A 71 9.76 -23.15 -9.99
C ASP A 71 10.38 -23.38 -8.60
N GLU A 72 11.64 -22.95 -8.37
CA GLU A 72 12.35 -23.14 -7.10
C GLU A 72 11.53 -22.66 -5.88
N LEU A 73 10.86 -21.50 -5.99
CA LEU A 73 10.07 -20.92 -4.91
C LEU A 73 8.60 -21.38 -4.88
N LYS A 74 8.17 -22.24 -5.83
CA LYS A 74 6.76 -22.61 -6.00
C LYS A 74 6.18 -23.27 -4.74
N SER A 75 6.91 -24.22 -4.15
CA SER A 75 6.46 -24.92 -2.94
C SER A 75 6.42 -23.99 -1.72
N GLN A 76 7.40 -23.10 -1.59
CA GLN A 76 7.43 -22.10 -0.51
C GLN A 76 6.26 -21.12 -0.63
N LEU A 77 6.03 -20.54 -1.82
CA LEU A 77 4.92 -19.62 -2.06
C LEU A 77 3.56 -20.29 -1.80
N LYS A 78 3.39 -21.56 -2.20
CA LYS A 78 2.18 -22.32 -1.84
C LYS A 78 2.02 -22.47 -0.33
N SER A 79 3.09 -22.80 0.39
CA SER A 79 3.04 -22.94 1.84
C SER A 79 2.73 -21.62 2.55
N ILE A 80 3.14 -20.48 1.98
CA ILE A 80 2.85 -19.16 2.54
C ILE A 80 1.41 -18.76 2.21
N PHE A 81 1.03 -18.76 0.93
CA PHE A 81 -0.26 -18.23 0.48
C PHE A 81 -1.46 -19.12 0.81
N LEU A 82 -1.26 -20.43 1.02
CA LEU A 82 -2.33 -21.35 1.43
C LEU A 82 -2.41 -21.56 2.95
N ASN A 83 -1.52 -20.91 3.71
CA ASN A 83 -1.54 -20.98 5.17
C ASN A 83 -2.23 -19.74 5.76
N PHE A 84 -3.51 -19.90 6.11
CA PHE A 84 -4.33 -18.87 6.75
C PHE A 84 -4.14 -18.79 8.27
N GLY A 85 -3.31 -19.67 8.86
CA GLY A 85 -3.03 -19.68 10.30
C GLY A 85 -1.88 -18.76 10.71
N THR A 86 -0.91 -18.54 9.81
CA THR A 86 0.24 -17.67 10.08
C THR A 86 -0.18 -16.20 10.01
N LYS A 87 -0.01 -15.47 11.12
CA LYS A 87 -0.21 -14.03 11.20
C LYS A 87 1.13 -13.32 11.34
N MET A 88 1.59 -12.68 10.28
CA MET A 88 2.83 -11.90 10.31
C MET A 88 2.59 -10.52 10.91
N LYS A 89 3.56 -10.00 11.66
CA LYS A 89 3.53 -8.61 12.12
C LYS A 89 3.98 -7.70 10.98
N SER A 90 3.30 -6.56 10.86
CA SER A 90 3.73 -5.50 9.95
C SER A 90 5.16 -5.03 10.32
N PRO A 91 6.02 -4.73 9.34
CA PRO A 91 7.24 -3.98 9.58
C PRO A 91 6.94 -2.64 10.25
N GLU A 92 7.87 -2.16 11.09
CA GLU A 92 7.67 -0.93 11.87
C GLU A 92 7.64 0.32 10.97
N PHE A 93 8.41 0.34 9.89
CA PHE A 93 8.55 1.52 9.02
C PHE A 93 7.29 1.86 8.22
N ILE A 94 6.34 0.93 8.10
CA ILE A 94 5.04 1.20 7.47
C ILE A 94 3.94 1.53 8.47
N LEU A 95 4.22 1.52 9.78
CA LEU A 95 3.23 1.91 10.78
C LEU A 95 3.05 3.44 10.76
N PRO A 96 1.81 3.95 10.64
CA PRO A 96 1.57 5.37 10.75
C PRO A 96 1.81 5.85 12.18
N ALA A 97 2.25 7.09 12.34
CA ALA A 97 2.31 7.71 13.66
C ALA A 97 0.89 7.87 14.22
N LEU A 98 0.71 7.58 15.51
CA LEU A 98 -0.59 7.71 16.18
C LEU A 98 -0.88 9.19 16.49
N LYS A 99 -1.28 9.93 15.45
CA LYS A 99 -1.64 11.34 15.50
C LYS A 99 -2.73 11.65 14.49
N ASP A 100 -3.23 12.88 14.56
CA ASP A 100 -4.11 13.46 13.54
C ASP A 100 -3.31 13.83 12.29
N TYR A 101 -3.93 13.61 11.14
CA TYR A 101 -3.38 13.92 9.83
C TYR A 101 -4.19 15.01 9.14
N ASP A 102 -3.50 15.84 8.37
CA ASP A 102 -4.11 16.85 7.51
C ASP A 102 -4.59 16.19 6.21
N LYS A 103 -5.91 16.21 6.00
CA LYS A 103 -6.56 15.64 4.83
C LYS A 103 -6.09 16.30 3.54
N ASP A 104 -5.98 17.63 3.53
CA ASP A 104 -5.64 18.37 2.32
C ASP A 104 -4.18 18.11 1.93
N ARG A 105 -3.30 17.99 2.93
CA ARG A 105 -1.92 17.53 2.71
C ARG A 105 -1.85 16.12 2.11
N HIS A 106 -2.76 15.21 2.48
CA HIS A 106 -2.81 13.86 1.90
C HIS A 106 -3.34 13.84 0.47
N ILE A 107 -4.20 14.79 0.07
CA ILE A 107 -4.72 14.90 -1.30
C ILE A 107 -3.66 15.48 -2.26
N LEU A 108 -2.75 16.31 -1.75
CA LEU A 108 -1.71 16.98 -2.55
C LEU A 108 -0.44 16.15 -2.76
N LYS A 109 -0.37 14.95 -2.17
CA LYS A 109 0.78 14.05 -2.24
C LYS A 109 0.72 13.18 -3.49
#